data_AF-A0A5C8V1Y3-F1
#
_entry.id   AF-A0A5C8V1Y3-F1
#
_cell.length_a   1.000
_cell.length_b   1.000
_cell.length_c   1.000
_cell.angle_alpha   90.00
_cell.angle_beta   90.00
_cell.angle_gamma   90.00
#
_symmetry.space_group_name_H-M   'P 1'
#
loop_
_entity.id
_entity.type
_entity.pdbx_description
1 polymer ?
#
loop_
_entity_poly.entity_id
_entity_poly.type
_entity_poly.pdbx_seq_one_letter_code
_entity_poly.pdbx_strand_id
1 'polypeptide(L)'
;MIQELIIFLKNQFFLAIYFVTWLVAVYRYRRYFDTVLKYLPILIIYTFFTELLGYFIKNHQDFQFFSDGRYDWHNVIIYNVYQIITFLFFYWVYWMTIKKQFSKKMIIYGTYLCCLSYLINVFFQNPLHEQLEYAHIIGSLVLIFALVLYFKEKRIENNPYPQKNNLLYWVSIGLFVFYTFFPFLLLSDYFNISISVQYHLRITLLTFIVLMYFLFIVGLLMGKRKAFR
;
A
#
# COMPACT_ATOMS: atom_id res chain seq x y z
N MET A 1 21.51 -15.35 20.26
CA MET A 1 21.33 -14.17 19.37
C MET A 1 20.97 -14.59 17.93
N ILE A 2 21.61 -15.61 17.34
CA ILE A 2 21.29 -16.05 15.96
C ILE A 2 19.92 -16.74 15.89
N GLN A 3 19.59 -17.60 16.85
CA GLN A 3 18.27 -18.24 16.93
C GLN A 3 17.11 -17.24 17.10
N GLU A 4 17.24 -16.25 17.99
CA GLU A 4 16.24 -15.19 18.13
C GLU A 4 16.08 -14.37 16.83
N LEU A 5 17.17 -14.04 16.14
CA LEU A 5 17.13 -13.40 14.83
C LEU A 5 16.42 -14.26 13.77
N ILE A 6 16.64 -15.58 13.76
CA ILE A 6 15.99 -16.50 12.80
C ILE A 6 14.47 -16.58 13.11
N ILE A 7 14.07 -16.66 14.38
CA ILE A 7 12.66 -16.69 14.77
C ILE A 7 11.99 -15.37 14.39
N PHE A 8 12.59 -14.23 14.73
CA PHE A 8 12.12 -12.92 14.28
C PHE A 8 11.96 -12.83 12.76
N LEU A 9 12.96 -13.26 11.96
CA LEU A 9 12.86 -13.20 10.50
C LEU A 9 11.76 -14.13 9.96
N LYS A 10 11.54 -15.27 10.61
CA LYS A 10 10.47 -16.22 10.23
C LYS A 10 9.09 -15.66 10.53
N ASN A 11 8.92 -14.97 11.65
CA ASN A 11 7.61 -14.45 12.08
C ASN A 11 7.26 -13.08 11.50
N GLN A 12 8.26 -12.33 11.02
CA GLN A 12 8.13 -10.97 10.51
C GLN A 12 8.85 -10.83 9.15
N PHE A 13 8.73 -11.85 8.30
CA PHE A 13 9.43 -11.90 7.01
C PHE A 13 9.04 -10.73 6.09
N PHE A 14 7.79 -10.22 6.23
CA PHE A 14 7.30 -9.04 5.54
C PHE A 14 8.13 -7.76 5.84
N LEU A 15 8.60 -7.56 7.08
CA LEU A 15 9.51 -6.45 7.43
C LEU A 15 10.81 -6.52 6.62
N ALA A 16 11.45 -7.70 6.54
CA ALA A 16 12.62 -7.88 5.68
C ALA A 16 12.32 -7.56 4.21
N ILE A 17 11.16 -7.96 3.68
CA ILE A 17 10.77 -7.62 2.30
C ILE A 17 10.67 -6.09 2.11
N TYR A 18 9.98 -5.35 2.98
CA TYR A 18 9.93 -3.88 2.91
C TYR A 18 11.32 -3.25 2.93
N PHE A 19 12.19 -3.69 3.85
CA PHE A 19 13.57 -3.20 3.93
C PHE A 19 14.37 -3.50 2.66
N VAL A 20 14.24 -4.70 2.08
CA VAL A 20 14.98 -5.08 0.86
C VAL A 20 14.49 -4.23 -0.31
N THR A 21 13.18 -4.18 -0.52
CA THR A 21 12.55 -3.30 -1.51
C THR A 21 13.01 -1.84 -1.35
N TRP A 22 12.99 -1.24 -0.15
CA TRP A 22 13.60 0.08 0.09
C TRP A 22 15.07 0.18 -0.35
N LEU A 23 15.93 -0.78 0.02
CA LEU A 23 17.35 -0.75 -0.36
C LEU A 23 17.50 -0.77 -1.89
N VAL A 24 16.69 -1.58 -2.58
CA VAL A 24 16.71 -1.67 -4.04
C VAL A 24 16.23 -0.36 -4.67
N ALA A 25 15.12 0.20 -4.16
CA ALA A 25 14.65 1.55 -4.50
C ALA A 25 15.76 2.61 -4.38
N VAL A 26 16.42 2.74 -3.23
CA VAL A 26 17.47 3.76 -3.05
C VAL A 26 18.64 3.50 -3.99
N TYR A 27 19.06 2.25 -4.14
CA TYR A 27 20.19 1.90 -5.02
C TYR A 27 19.91 2.26 -6.49
N ARG A 28 18.65 2.13 -6.93
CA ARG A 28 18.20 2.46 -8.30
C ARG A 28 17.61 3.86 -8.42
N TYR A 29 17.80 4.73 -7.43
CA TYR A 29 17.08 6.00 -7.35
C TYR A 29 17.39 6.91 -8.53
N ARG A 30 18.66 6.92 -8.95
CA ARG A 30 19.16 7.69 -10.10
C ARG A 30 18.41 7.38 -11.40
N ARG A 31 17.79 6.20 -11.53
CA ARG A 31 17.03 5.85 -12.74
C ARG A 31 15.63 6.48 -12.81
N TYR A 32 14.98 6.86 -11.70
CA TYR A 32 13.58 7.33 -11.66
C TYR A 32 13.36 8.59 -10.80
N PHE A 33 14.43 9.30 -10.42
CA PHE A 33 14.36 10.45 -9.50
C PHE A 33 13.63 11.67 -10.10
N ASP A 34 13.56 11.71 -11.42
CA ASP A 34 12.91 12.73 -12.25
C ASP A 34 11.50 12.31 -12.67
N THR A 35 11.00 11.21 -12.12
CA THR A 35 9.70 10.67 -12.49
C THR A 35 8.70 10.97 -11.39
N VAL A 36 7.42 10.79 -11.71
CA VAL A 36 6.35 10.88 -10.72
C VAL A 36 6.57 9.94 -9.52
N LEU A 37 7.33 8.85 -9.67
CA LEU A 37 7.67 7.92 -8.58
C LEU A 37 8.87 8.33 -7.72
N LYS A 38 9.34 9.58 -7.78
CA LYS A 38 10.49 10.03 -6.96
C LYS A 38 10.28 9.84 -5.45
N TYR A 39 9.04 9.91 -4.96
CA TYR A 39 8.74 9.72 -3.54
C TYR A 39 8.40 8.25 -3.17
N LEU A 40 8.37 7.31 -4.12
CA LEU A 40 8.22 5.87 -3.85
C LEU A 40 9.18 5.32 -2.76
N PRO A 41 10.52 5.58 -2.73
CA PRO A 41 11.36 5.14 -1.60
C PRO A 41 10.89 5.66 -0.24
N ILE A 42 10.45 6.93 -0.17
CA ILE A 42 9.91 7.52 1.06
C ILE A 42 8.62 6.79 1.46
N LEU A 43 7.69 6.54 0.55
CA LEU A 43 6.54 5.71 0.88
C LEU A 43 6.94 4.31 1.41
N ILE A 44 7.82 3.57 0.73
CA ILE A 44 8.26 2.24 1.18
C ILE A 44 8.93 2.29 2.57
N ILE A 45 9.80 3.26 2.85
CA ILE A 45 10.41 3.36 4.19
C ILE A 45 9.37 3.74 5.25
N TYR A 46 8.36 4.52 4.86
CA TYR A 46 7.28 4.89 5.75
C TYR A 46 6.49 3.64 6.14
N THR A 47 6.06 2.83 5.17
CA THR A 47 5.54 1.47 5.41
C THR A 47 6.43 0.60 6.32
N PHE A 48 7.74 0.49 6.05
CA PHE A 48 8.65 -0.27 6.93
C PHE A 48 8.61 0.24 8.38
N PHE A 49 8.70 1.55 8.60
CA PHE A 49 8.69 2.08 9.97
C PHE A 49 7.31 1.96 10.61
N THR A 50 6.22 2.08 9.84
CA THR A 50 4.86 1.90 10.35
C THR A 50 4.69 0.48 10.90
N GLU A 51 5.01 -0.54 10.10
CA GLU A 51 5.00 -1.95 10.54
C GLU A 51 6.02 -2.25 11.65
N LEU A 52 7.21 -1.64 11.63
CA LEU A 52 8.19 -1.82 12.71
C LEU A 52 7.67 -1.26 14.04
N LEU A 53 6.95 -0.14 13.97
CA LEU A 53 6.34 0.52 15.12
C LEU A 53 5.20 -0.35 15.65
N GLY A 54 4.30 -0.79 14.78
CA GLY A 54 3.30 -1.84 15.05
C GLY A 54 3.86 -3.05 15.79
N TYR A 55 4.89 -3.72 15.26
CA TYR A 55 5.64 -4.79 15.97
C TYR A 55 6.13 -4.37 17.37
N PHE A 56 6.82 -3.23 17.51
CA PHE A 56 7.33 -2.84 18.83
C PHE A 56 6.21 -2.55 19.82
N ILE A 57 5.09 -1.97 19.36
CA ILE A 57 4.00 -1.67 20.26
C ILE A 57 3.38 -2.99 20.75
N LYS A 58 3.08 -3.91 19.83
CA LYS A 58 2.55 -5.23 20.19
C LYS A 58 3.42 -6.02 21.17
N ASN A 59 4.75 -5.91 21.12
CA ASN A 59 5.64 -6.81 21.87
C ASN A 59 6.41 -6.14 23.04
N HIS A 60 6.23 -4.85 23.26
CA HIS A 60 6.94 -4.10 24.30
C HIS A 60 5.96 -3.13 24.95
N GLN A 61 5.76 -3.34 26.25
CA GLN A 61 4.82 -2.56 27.06
C GLN A 61 5.26 -1.09 27.15
N ASP A 62 6.56 -0.80 27.01
CA ASP A 62 7.11 0.56 27.12
C ASP A 62 6.77 1.47 25.93
N PHE A 63 6.32 0.91 24.80
CA PHE A 63 5.97 1.66 23.59
C PHE A 63 4.45 1.77 23.40
N GLN A 64 3.66 1.39 24.40
CA GLN A 64 2.21 1.48 24.31
C GLN A 64 1.80 2.93 24.52
N PHE A 65 1.00 3.48 23.60
CA PHE A 65 0.57 4.87 23.74
C PHE A 65 -0.42 5.03 24.90
N PHE A 66 -1.01 3.94 25.39
CA PHE A 66 -1.97 3.90 26.47
C PHE A 66 -1.60 2.84 27.52
N SER A 67 -1.69 3.24 28.79
CA SER A 67 -1.28 2.50 30.01
C SER A 67 -2.27 1.44 30.52
N ASP A 68 -3.47 1.31 29.94
CA ASP A 68 -4.50 0.37 30.40
C ASP A 68 -4.46 -0.98 29.67
N GLY A 69 -4.46 -2.10 30.40
CA GLY A 69 -4.32 -3.46 29.85
C GLY A 69 -5.49 -3.95 28.96
N ARG A 70 -6.64 -3.27 29.00
CA ARG A 70 -7.79 -3.52 28.10
C ARG A 70 -7.55 -3.04 26.66
N TYR A 71 -6.42 -2.39 26.43
CA TYR A 71 -6.17 -1.54 25.28
C TYR A 71 -4.82 -1.87 24.60
N ASP A 72 -4.36 -3.13 24.69
CA ASP A 72 -3.10 -3.60 24.07
C ASP A 72 -3.13 -3.62 22.50
N TRP A 73 -4.29 -3.31 21.92
CA TRP A 73 -4.62 -3.28 20.48
C TRP A 73 -4.69 -1.85 19.87
N HIS A 74 -4.06 -0.83 20.48
CA HIS A 74 -4.42 0.61 20.32
C HIS A 74 -3.74 1.46 19.25
N ASN A 75 -3.15 0.81 18.27
CA ASN A 75 -2.36 1.53 17.24
C ASN A 75 -3.02 1.52 15.90
N VAL A 76 -4.32 1.29 15.93
CA VAL A 76 -5.10 1.29 14.72
C VAL A 76 -5.02 2.67 14.05
N ILE A 77 -4.81 3.73 14.84
CA ILE A 77 -4.61 5.09 14.31
C ILE A 77 -3.44 5.20 13.33
N ILE A 78 -2.28 4.60 13.66
CA ILE A 78 -1.09 4.69 12.81
C ILE A 78 -1.39 4.00 11.49
N TYR A 79 -2.07 2.85 11.51
CA TYR A 79 -2.50 2.17 10.28
C TYR A 79 -3.56 2.98 9.49
N ASN A 80 -4.49 3.70 10.14
CA ASN A 80 -5.48 4.53 9.41
C ASN A 80 -4.80 5.71 8.69
N VAL A 81 -3.97 6.47 9.41
CA VAL A 81 -3.10 7.51 8.83
C VAL A 81 -2.16 6.94 7.76
N TYR A 82 -1.55 5.77 7.98
CA TYR A 82 -0.70 5.15 6.95
C TYR A 82 -1.49 4.89 5.67
N GLN A 83 -2.70 4.38 5.81
CA GLN A 83 -3.52 3.99 4.68
C GLN A 83 -3.98 5.21 3.86
N ILE A 84 -4.55 6.24 4.49
CA ILE A 84 -4.92 7.48 3.80
C ILE A 84 -3.71 8.08 3.06
N ILE A 85 -2.52 8.12 3.67
CA ILE A 85 -1.32 8.65 3.01
C ILE A 85 -0.96 7.81 1.79
N THR A 86 -1.04 6.48 1.91
CA THR A 86 -0.75 5.57 0.78
C THR A 86 -1.72 5.79 -0.38
N PHE A 87 -3.02 5.96 -0.11
CA PHE A 87 -3.99 6.22 -1.18
C PHE A 87 -3.74 7.57 -1.86
N LEU A 88 -3.69 8.66 -1.10
CA LEU A 88 -3.37 10.00 -1.62
C LEU A 88 -2.09 10.02 -2.45
N PHE A 89 -1.00 9.37 -1.98
CA PHE A 89 0.22 9.22 -2.76
C PHE A 89 -0.05 8.60 -4.15
N PHE A 90 -0.75 7.47 -4.23
CA PHE A 90 -0.98 6.80 -5.51
C PHE A 90 -1.99 7.55 -6.40
N TYR A 91 -3.09 8.09 -5.86
CA TYR A 91 -3.95 9.01 -6.61
C TYR A 91 -3.17 10.18 -7.22
N TRP A 92 -2.36 10.89 -6.45
CA TRP A 92 -1.44 11.91 -6.99
C TRP A 92 -0.54 11.36 -8.11
N VAL A 93 0.04 10.16 -7.97
CA VAL A 93 0.86 9.54 -9.04
C VAL A 93 0.06 9.36 -10.34
N TYR A 94 -1.16 8.81 -10.24
CA TYR A 94 -1.98 8.51 -11.41
C TYR A 94 -2.56 9.77 -12.04
N TRP A 95 -3.05 10.71 -11.23
CA TRP A 95 -3.41 12.05 -11.67
C TRP A 95 -2.29 12.74 -12.48
N MET A 96 -1.03 12.76 -11.99
CA MET A 96 0.10 13.32 -12.76
C MET A 96 0.47 12.54 -14.02
N THR A 97 0.19 11.23 -14.10
CA THR A 97 0.63 10.41 -15.24
C THR A 97 -0.40 10.29 -16.37
N ILE A 98 -1.69 10.33 -16.05
CA ILE A 98 -2.76 10.18 -17.04
C ILE A 98 -2.75 11.42 -17.94
N LYS A 99 -3.06 11.33 -19.24
CA LYS A 99 -3.06 12.51 -20.13
C LYS A 99 -4.46 12.97 -20.43
N LYS A 100 -5.39 12.04 -20.72
CA LYS A 100 -6.81 12.32 -20.94
C LYS A 100 -7.42 13.11 -19.77
N GLN A 101 -7.95 14.30 -20.07
CA GLN A 101 -8.48 15.23 -19.06
C GLN A 101 -9.70 14.67 -18.32
N PHE A 102 -10.62 14.01 -19.04
CA PHE A 102 -11.75 13.29 -18.45
C PHE A 102 -11.29 12.32 -17.35
N SER A 103 -10.38 11.39 -17.67
CA SER A 103 -9.81 10.44 -16.69
C SER A 103 -9.11 11.13 -15.52
N LYS A 104 -8.41 12.25 -15.72
CA LYS A 104 -7.83 13.03 -14.60
C LYS A 104 -8.91 13.57 -13.65
N LYS A 105 -10.02 14.12 -14.18
CA LYS A 105 -11.11 14.67 -13.36
C LYS A 105 -11.77 13.58 -12.52
N MET A 106 -12.03 12.43 -13.13
CA MET A 106 -12.49 11.24 -12.42
C MET A 106 -11.58 10.81 -11.25
N ILE A 107 -10.24 10.86 -11.40
CA ILE A 107 -9.32 10.57 -10.28
C ILE A 107 -9.43 11.62 -9.18
N ILE A 108 -9.59 12.89 -9.53
CA ILE A 108 -9.76 13.96 -8.54
C ILE A 108 -11.07 13.77 -7.75
N TYR A 109 -12.22 13.62 -8.43
CA TYR A 109 -13.50 13.29 -7.75
C TYR A 109 -13.39 12.04 -6.88
N GLY A 110 -12.83 10.93 -7.39
CA GLY A 110 -12.43 9.77 -6.58
C GLY A 110 -11.56 10.09 -5.35
N THR A 111 -10.58 11.00 -5.44
CA THR A 111 -9.78 11.43 -4.28
C THR A 111 -10.64 12.16 -3.25
N TYR A 112 -11.54 13.07 -3.68
CA TYR A 112 -12.48 13.73 -2.75
C TYR A 112 -13.42 12.72 -2.09
N LEU A 113 -14.02 11.80 -2.85
CA LEU A 113 -14.77 10.67 -2.30
C LEU A 113 -13.98 9.86 -1.24
N CYS A 114 -12.74 9.44 -1.49
CA CYS A 114 -11.91 8.81 -0.45
C CYS A 114 -11.68 9.72 0.76
N CYS A 115 -11.39 11.01 0.61
CA CYS A 115 -11.16 11.83 1.81
C CYS A 115 -12.46 12.03 2.62
N LEU A 116 -13.56 12.38 1.96
CA LEU A 116 -14.90 12.42 2.55
C LEU A 116 -15.28 11.09 3.27
N SER A 117 -15.13 9.91 2.65
CA SER A 117 -15.30 8.62 3.34
C SER A 117 -14.50 8.50 4.64
N TYR A 118 -13.23 8.90 4.70
CA TYR A 118 -12.45 8.89 5.95
C TYR A 118 -13.03 9.86 6.98
N LEU A 119 -13.44 11.06 6.55
CA LEU A 119 -14.02 12.07 7.45
C LEU A 119 -15.33 11.57 8.05
N ILE A 120 -16.27 11.12 7.22
CA ILE A 120 -17.54 10.54 7.66
C ILE A 120 -17.32 9.32 8.57
N ASN A 121 -16.48 8.34 8.18
CA ASN A 121 -16.20 7.16 9.02
C ASN A 121 -15.69 7.52 10.44
N VAL A 122 -14.92 8.60 10.63
CA VAL A 122 -14.49 9.04 11.99
C VAL A 122 -15.67 9.40 12.90
N PHE A 123 -16.77 9.96 12.37
CA PHE A 123 -18.00 10.17 13.15
C PHE A 123 -18.69 8.86 13.58
N PHE A 124 -18.60 7.75 12.82
CA PHE A 124 -19.25 6.47 13.18
C PHE A 124 -18.35 5.51 13.97
N GLN A 125 -17.03 5.66 13.94
CA GLN A 125 -16.04 4.72 14.50
C GLN A 125 -14.92 5.53 15.11
N ASN A 126 -14.52 5.24 16.35
CA ASN A 126 -13.39 5.93 16.95
C ASN A 126 -12.08 5.50 16.24
N PRO A 127 -11.43 6.38 15.44
CA PRO A 127 -10.23 6.03 14.68
C PRO A 127 -9.03 5.66 15.57
N LEU A 128 -9.04 6.10 16.85
CA LEU A 128 -8.03 5.70 17.83
C LEU A 128 -8.10 4.20 18.13
N HIS A 129 -9.30 3.60 18.11
CA HIS A 129 -9.51 2.22 18.55
C HIS A 129 -9.88 1.23 17.44
N GLU A 130 -10.35 1.72 16.29
CA GLU A 130 -10.94 0.87 15.24
C GLU A 130 -10.43 1.27 13.87
N GLN A 131 -10.26 0.23 13.04
CA GLN A 131 -9.83 0.41 11.68
C GLN A 131 -10.99 0.99 10.89
N LEU A 132 -10.71 1.97 10.03
CA LEU A 132 -11.77 2.64 9.28
C LEU A 132 -12.09 1.82 8.03
N GLU A 133 -12.70 0.65 8.22
CA GLU A 133 -12.75 -0.39 7.19
C GLU A 133 -13.55 0.06 5.95
N TYR A 134 -14.72 0.68 6.14
CA TYR A 134 -15.52 1.24 5.03
C TYR A 134 -14.73 2.25 4.20
N ALA A 135 -14.20 3.33 4.80
CA ALA A 135 -13.26 4.23 4.13
C ALA A 135 -12.09 3.51 3.41
N HIS A 136 -11.48 2.47 3.99
CA HIS A 136 -10.42 1.68 3.31
C HIS A 136 -10.89 0.93 2.08
N ILE A 137 -12.12 0.40 2.12
CA ILE A 137 -12.74 -0.26 0.96
C ILE A 137 -12.97 0.76 -0.14
N ILE A 138 -13.59 1.90 0.19
CA ILE A 138 -13.84 2.97 -0.79
C ILE A 138 -12.52 3.42 -1.43
N GLY A 139 -11.51 3.78 -0.63
CA GLY A 139 -10.17 4.09 -1.14
C GLY A 139 -9.55 2.99 -2.01
N SER A 140 -9.70 1.72 -1.64
CA SER A 140 -9.18 0.64 -2.50
C SER A 140 -9.90 0.57 -3.85
N LEU A 141 -11.23 0.76 -3.89
CA LEU A 141 -12.00 0.69 -5.15
C LEU A 141 -11.68 1.86 -6.08
N VAL A 142 -11.68 3.09 -5.57
CA VAL A 142 -11.14 4.26 -6.29
C VAL A 142 -9.71 4.02 -6.81
N LEU A 143 -8.81 3.40 -6.04
CA LEU A 143 -7.46 3.10 -6.52
C LEU A 143 -7.46 2.09 -7.69
N ILE A 144 -8.29 1.05 -7.61
CA ILE A 144 -8.45 0.08 -8.69
C ILE A 144 -8.96 0.79 -9.94
N PHE A 145 -10.03 1.56 -9.81
CA PHE A 145 -10.53 2.44 -10.86
C PHE A 145 -9.43 3.32 -11.51
N ALA A 146 -8.67 4.14 -10.77
CA ALA A 146 -7.46 4.84 -11.28
C ALA A 146 -6.47 3.90 -12.02
N LEU A 147 -6.21 2.69 -11.53
CA LEU A 147 -5.33 1.70 -12.20
C LEU A 147 -5.88 1.26 -13.54
N VAL A 148 -7.18 1.01 -13.61
CA VAL A 148 -7.85 0.57 -14.84
C VAL A 148 -7.76 1.68 -15.89
N LEU A 149 -8.08 2.92 -15.53
CA LEU A 149 -7.84 4.08 -16.40
C LEU A 149 -6.37 4.16 -16.86
N TYR A 150 -5.39 3.93 -15.96
CA TYR A 150 -3.98 3.96 -16.33
C TYR A 150 -3.64 2.87 -17.37
N PHE A 151 -4.08 1.62 -17.16
CA PHE A 151 -3.80 0.55 -18.12
C PHE A 151 -4.51 0.77 -19.46
N LYS A 152 -5.73 1.32 -19.44
CA LYS A 152 -6.50 1.59 -20.67
C LYS A 152 -5.79 2.62 -21.55
N GLU A 153 -5.40 3.74 -20.97
CA GLU A 153 -4.58 4.73 -21.66
C GLU A 153 -3.23 4.18 -22.13
N LYS A 154 -2.49 3.43 -21.31
CA LYS A 154 -1.18 2.89 -21.73
C LYS A 154 -1.27 1.89 -22.86
N ARG A 155 -2.39 1.18 -23.00
CA ARG A 155 -2.63 0.27 -24.11
C ARG A 155 -2.79 1.00 -25.45
N ILE A 156 -3.37 2.20 -25.44
CA ILE A 156 -3.59 3.03 -26.64
C ILE A 156 -2.33 3.88 -26.95
N GLU A 157 -1.48 4.16 -25.97
CA GLU A 157 -0.34 5.07 -26.16
C GLU A 157 0.74 4.42 -27.04
N ASN A 158 1.18 5.12 -28.09
CA ASN A 158 2.32 4.67 -28.87
C ASN A 158 3.59 5.08 -28.10
N ASN A 159 4.14 4.15 -27.31
CA ASN A 159 5.39 4.37 -26.60
C ASN A 159 6.51 3.63 -27.35
N PRO A 160 7.61 4.29 -27.73
CA PRO A 160 8.74 3.61 -28.38
C PRO A 160 9.46 2.58 -27.48
N TYR A 161 9.17 2.56 -26.17
CA TYR A 161 9.80 1.66 -25.21
C TYR A 161 8.79 0.62 -24.71
N PRO A 162 9.22 -0.64 -24.55
CA PRO A 162 8.37 -1.67 -23.98
C PRO A 162 7.87 -1.30 -22.56
N GLN A 163 6.61 -1.60 -22.26
CA GLN A 163 6.00 -1.28 -20.95
C GLN A 163 6.71 -1.98 -19.79
N LYS A 164 7.31 -3.16 -20.04
CA LYS A 164 8.13 -3.90 -19.06
C LYS A 164 9.33 -3.08 -18.55
N ASN A 165 9.85 -2.14 -19.34
CA ASN A 165 10.90 -1.23 -18.88
C ASN A 165 10.36 -0.03 -18.06
N ASN A 166 9.06 0.24 -18.02
CA ASN A 166 8.46 1.26 -17.14
C ASN A 166 8.25 0.74 -15.69
N LEU A 167 8.98 1.26 -14.69
CA LEU A 167 8.71 1.02 -13.23
C LEU A 167 7.24 1.22 -12.85
N LEU A 168 6.59 2.30 -13.30
CA LEU A 168 5.19 2.57 -12.95
C LEU A 168 4.29 1.42 -13.40
N TYR A 169 4.53 0.81 -14.57
CA TYR A 169 3.81 -0.38 -15.02
C TYR A 169 3.89 -1.53 -14.00
N TRP A 170 5.09 -1.92 -13.54
CA TRP A 170 5.25 -2.97 -12.52
C TRP A 170 4.66 -2.60 -11.16
N VAL A 171 4.82 -1.35 -10.73
CA VAL A 171 4.19 -0.85 -9.50
C VAL A 171 2.67 -0.95 -9.62
N SER A 172 2.12 -0.64 -10.78
CA SER A 172 0.68 -0.62 -11.02
C SER A 172 0.10 -2.04 -11.09
N ILE A 173 0.80 -3.01 -11.70
CA ILE A 173 0.40 -4.43 -11.61
C ILE A 173 0.41 -4.91 -10.15
N GLY A 174 1.44 -4.56 -9.36
CA GLY A 174 1.49 -4.93 -7.95
C GLY A 174 0.33 -4.39 -7.15
N LEU A 175 0.01 -3.12 -7.38
CA LEU A 175 -1.12 -2.48 -6.71
C LEU A 175 -2.43 -3.10 -7.14
N PHE A 176 -2.62 -3.35 -8.44
CA PHE A 176 -3.85 -3.94 -8.97
C PHE A 176 -4.08 -5.32 -8.36
N VAL A 177 -3.09 -6.21 -8.43
CA VAL A 177 -3.17 -7.53 -7.77
C VAL A 177 -3.48 -7.39 -6.28
N PHE A 178 -2.81 -6.52 -5.51
CA PHE A 178 -3.11 -6.43 -4.07
C PHE A 178 -4.50 -5.86 -3.78
N TYR A 179 -4.88 -4.76 -4.44
CA TYR A 179 -6.07 -4.00 -4.08
C TYR A 179 -7.35 -4.58 -4.62
N THR A 180 -7.31 -5.40 -5.67
CA THR A 180 -8.45 -6.24 -6.04
C THR A 180 -8.85 -7.24 -4.96
N PHE A 181 -7.91 -7.86 -4.23
CA PHE A 181 -8.25 -8.82 -3.17
C PHE A 181 -8.45 -8.16 -1.80
N PHE A 182 -7.85 -6.99 -1.56
CA PHE A 182 -7.87 -6.33 -0.26
C PHE A 182 -9.29 -5.99 0.29
N PRO A 183 -10.25 -5.44 -0.47
CA PRO A 183 -11.58 -5.14 0.02
C PRO A 183 -12.35 -6.39 0.42
N PHE A 184 -12.22 -7.48 -0.35
CA PHE A 184 -12.81 -8.78 0.04
C PHE A 184 -12.28 -9.29 1.38
N LEU A 185 -10.95 -9.24 1.61
CA LEU A 185 -10.33 -9.57 2.91
C LEU A 185 -10.83 -8.68 4.06
N LEU A 186 -11.03 -7.38 3.83
CA LEU A 186 -11.54 -6.48 4.88
C LEU A 186 -13.01 -6.79 5.22
N LEU A 187 -13.86 -7.03 4.21
CA LEU A 187 -15.28 -7.36 4.43
C LEU A 187 -15.46 -8.68 5.18
N SER A 188 -14.74 -9.73 4.78
CA SER A 188 -14.73 -10.99 5.54
C SER A 188 -14.32 -10.84 7.01
N ASP A 189 -13.32 -10.00 7.35
CA ASP A 189 -12.95 -9.78 8.77
C ASP A 189 -14.06 -9.05 9.53
N TYR A 190 -14.78 -8.13 8.87
CA TYR A 190 -15.86 -7.36 9.47
C TYR A 190 -17.11 -8.19 9.77
N PHE A 191 -17.53 -9.04 8.81
CA PHE A 191 -18.83 -9.70 8.94
C PHE A 191 -18.76 -11.02 9.71
N ASN A 192 -17.60 -11.68 9.75
CA ASN A 192 -17.50 -13.02 10.34
C ASN A 192 -16.07 -13.43 10.65
N ILE A 193 -15.65 -13.24 11.91
CA ILE A 193 -14.30 -13.55 12.37
C ILE A 193 -13.98 -15.04 12.19
N SER A 194 -14.99 -15.92 12.34
CA SER A 194 -14.86 -17.37 12.06
C SER A 194 -14.43 -17.66 10.62
N ILE A 195 -14.96 -16.96 9.60
CA ILE A 195 -14.53 -17.09 8.20
C ILE A 195 -13.04 -16.70 8.10
N SER A 196 -12.60 -15.60 8.72
CA SER A 196 -11.17 -15.23 8.67
C SER A 196 -10.24 -16.29 9.22
N VAL A 197 -10.59 -16.85 10.37
CA VAL A 197 -9.76 -17.88 11.02
C VAL A 197 -9.80 -19.17 10.20
N GLN A 198 -10.96 -19.53 9.62
CA GLN A 198 -11.14 -20.76 8.85
C GLN A 198 -10.42 -20.73 7.50
N TYR A 199 -10.29 -19.56 6.86
CA TYR A 199 -9.69 -19.45 5.51
C TYR A 199 -8.28 -18.87 5.53
N HIS A 200 -7.63 -18.78 6.70
CA HIS A 200 -6.25 -18.32 6.81
C HIS A 200 -6.03 -16.95 6.13
N LEU A 201 -6.99 -16.02 6.27
CA LEU A 201 -7.01 -14.77 5.50
C LEU A 201 -5.81 -13.87 5.78
N ARG A 202 -5.28 -13.93 7.00
CA ARG A 202 -3.99 -13.31 7.35
C ARG A 202 -2.84 -13.83 6.48
N ILE A 203 -2.68 -15.15 6.31
CA ILE A 203 -1.67 -15.71 5.40
C ILE A 203 -1.93 -15.20 3.98
N THR A 204 -3.17 -15.24 3.50
CA THR A 204 -3.53 -14.75 2.16
C THR A 204 -3.16 -13.27 1.95
N LEU A 205 -3.55 -12.37 2.86
CA LEU A 205 -3.10 -10.97 2.90
C LEU A 205 -1.56 -10.86 2.81
N LEU A 206 -0.81 -11.49 3.72
CA LEU A 206 0.67 -11.49 3.68
C LEU A 206 1.22 -12.01 2.35
N THR A 207 0.60 -13.02 1.73
CA THR A 207 1.03 -13.53 0.42
C THR A 207 0.86 -12.46 -0.67
N PHE A 208 -0.30 -11.79 -0.77
CA PHE A 208 -0.49 -10.66 -1.68
C PHE A 208 0.47 -9.49 -1.41
N ILE A 209 0.74 -9.12 -0.16
CA ILE A 209 1.81 -8.15 0.17
C ILE A 209 3.15 -8.59 -0.44
N VAL A 210 3.58 -9.83 -0.21
CA VAL A 210 4.87 -10.32 -0.74
C VAL A 210 4.89 -10.23 -2.26
N LEU A 211 3.79 -10.60 -2.90
CA LEU A 211 3.65 -10.58 -4.34
C LEU A 211 3.73 -9.15 -4.90
N MET A 212 2.94 -8.21 -4.37
CA MET A 212 3.03 -6.76 -4.67
C MET A 212 4.47 -6.23 -4.54
N TYR A 213 5.13 -6.38 -3.40
CA TYR A 213 6.52 -5.90 -3.23
C TYR A 213 7.53 -6.66 -4.08
N PHE A 214 7.30 -7.94 -4.39
CA PHE A 214 8.11 -8.66 -5.37
C PHE A 214 8.01 -7.99 -6.76
N LEU A 215 6.79 -7.62 -7.20
CA LEU A 215 6.60 -6.88 -8.45
C LEU A 215 7.28 -5.50 -8.42
N PHE A 216 7.28 -4.81 -7.27
CA PHE A 216 7.99 -3.53 -7.15
C PHE A 216 9.50 -3.71 -7.32
N ILE A 217 10.07 -4.77 -6.73
CA ILE A 217 11.49 -5.09 -6.90
C ILE A 217 11.80 -5.39 -8.36
N VAL A 218 10.96 -6.19 -9.03
CA VAL A 218 11.15 -6.52 -10.45
C VAL A 218 11.14 -5.24 -11.29
N GLY A 219 10.10 -4.42 -11.15
CA GLY A 219 10.07 -3.06 -11.70
C GLY A 219 11.32 -2.23 -11.41
N LEU A 220 11.83 -2.18 -10.18
CA LEU A 220 13.02 -1.37 -9.82
C LEU A 220 14.29 -1.89 -10.52
N LEU A 221 14.35 -3.20 -10.76
CA LEU A 221 15.50 -3.83 -11.42
C LEU A 221 15.41 -3.75 -12.94
N MET A 222 14.21 -3.80 -13.52
CA MET A 222 14.01 -3.76 -14.99
C MET A 222 13.79 -2.35 -15.50
N GLY A 223 13.58 -1.41 -14.59
CA GLY A 223 13.14 -0.06 -14.93
C GLY A 223 14.24 0.65 -15.66
N LYS A 224 14.01 1.20 -16.85
CA LYS A 224 14.98 2.06 -17.55
C LYS A 224 14.50 3.50 -17.52
N ARG A 225 15.44 4.43 -17.37
CA ARG A 225 15.15 5.87 -17.27
C ARG A 225 14.34 6.39 -18.47
N LYS A 226 14.70 5.93 -19.68
CA LYS A 226 14.09 6.39 -20.93
C LYS A 226 12.65 5.92 -21.13
N ALA A 227 12.24 4.84 -20.47
CA ALA A 227 10.88 4.29 -20.57
C ALA A 227 9.82 5.07 -19.77
N PHE A 228 10.24 6.09 -19.01
CA PHE A 228 9.30 6.98 -18.31
C PHE A 228 8.86 8.18 -19.14
N ARG A 229 9.49 8.42 -20.29
CA ARG A 229 9.18 9.54 -21.19
C ARG A 229 8.11 9.11 -22.19
#